data_AF-A0A5N4CE89-F1
#
_entry.id   AF-A0A5N4CE89-F1
#
_cell.length_a   1.000
_cell.length_b   1.000
_cell.length_c   1.000
_cell.angle_alpha   90.00
_cell.angle_beta   90.00
_cell.angle_gamma   90.00
#
_symmetry.space_group_name_H-M   'P 1'
#
loop_
_entity.id
_entity.type
_entity.pdbx_description
1 polymer ?
#
loop_
_entity_poly.entity_id
_entity_poly.type
_entity_poly.pdbx_seq_one_letter_code
_entity_poly.pdbx_strand_id
1 'polypeptide(L)'
;MEDEQPDSLEGWVPVREDLFAEPERHQLRFLVAWNDTEGNWAGLLSAAGLRGAHRQLAALWPPLERCFPRLPPELDADSSWAWGLGLGLWTLVWPARSGPGEAALQELCWQLERYLGQAADGCGGAAVRDALFPVEGCAADYESPREFRERALRARRDEEGARLRQVLQGHEKAHTMVALMEVYQEEDEAYQEFVTVATMFFQYLLQPFRDMRELATSCKLAILKSLDEDDLGPKRIAALQKEAQEWTRRAEEAVVSIQHITVNYFEETVKALAGMQKQMEQDEKRFGQAAWATATPRLEKLKLMLARETLQLMRAKELCLNHRRAEIQGKVRQRKMKVYKQDEVVYYDPCESPEELKAVDHVLGLQDDKSLEVKELSRRCQQLESKRGRICARRAYLRNRKKRDKKKEEEQKKKEWINQERQKTLQRLRAFKELSAEDIDQWDRVIVREGI
;
A
#
# COMPACT_ATOMS: atom_id res chain seq x y z
N MET A 1 19.94 -23.30 -76.32
CA MET A 1 19.23 -23.72 -75.10
C MET A 1 20.03 -23.16 -73.95
N GLU A 2 19.66 -21.96 -73.53
CA GLU A 2 19.90 -21.45 -72.18
C GLU A 2 18.51 -21.04 -71.72
N ASP A 3 18.04 -21.66 -70.64
CA ASP A 3 16.67 -21.60 -70.16
C ASP A 3 16.32 -20.19 -69.66
N GLU A 4 15.27 -19.58 -70.19
CA GLU A 4 14.67 -18.37 -69.62
C GLU A 4 14.03 -18.73 -68.27
N GLN A 5 14.51 -18.11 -67.21
CA GLN A 5 14.01 -18.29 -65.85
C GLN A 5 12.69 -17.51 -65.69
N PRO A 6 11.53 -18.17 -65.48
CA PRO A 6 10.20 -17.53 -65.53
C PRO A 6 9.88 -16.60 -64.33
N ASP A 7 10.79 -16.48 -63.36
CA ASP A 7 10.60 -15.70 -62.13
C ASP A 7 11.55 -14.47 -62.02
N SER A 8 12.01 -13.93 -63.15
CA SER A 8 12.80 -12.68 -63.13
C SER A 8 11.89 -11.46 -62.90
N LEU A 9 12.08 -10.80 -61.75
CA LEU A 9 11.42 -9.53 -61.38
C LEU A 9 12.21 -8.28 -61.84
N GLU A 10 13.17 -8.42 -62.77
CA GLU A 10 13.85 -7.27 -63.37
C GLU A 10 12.89 -6.48 -64.28
N GLY A 11 12.51 -5.28 -63.84
CA GLY A 11 11.65 -4.35 -64.59
C GLY A 11 10.27 -4.08 -63.97
N TRP A 12 9.94 -4.70 -62.85
CA TRP A 12 8.69 -4.43 -62.12
C TRP A 12 8.83 -3.18 -61.24
N VAL A 13 7.98 -2.18 -61.47
CA VAL A 13 7.80 -1.03 -60.57
C VAL A 13 6.55 -1.31 -59.72
N PRO A 14 6.61 -1.29 -58.38
CA PRO A 14 5.43 -1.52 -57.57
C PRO A 14 4.45 -0.36 -57.77
N VAL A 15 3.29 -0.68 -58.35
CA VAL A 15 2.13 0.20 -58.38
C VAL A 15 1.47 0.05 -57.01
N ARG A 16 1.38 1.12 -56.21
CA ARG A 16 0.60 1.11 -54.96
C ARG A 16 -0.83 0.64 -55.28
N GLU A 17 -1.35 -0.32 -54.52
CA GLU A 17 -2.69 -0.89 -54.73
C GLU A 17 -3.85 0.14 -54.57
N ASP A 18 -3.55 1.38 -54.17
CA ASP A 18 -4.56 2.39 -53.82
C ASP A 18 -4.38 3.75 -54.52
N LEU A 19 -3.91 3.77 -55.77
CA LEU A 19 -3.61 5.03 -56.50
C LEU A 19 -4.82 5.98 -56.68
N PHE A 20 -6.06 5.49 -56.46
CA PHE A 20 -7.30 6.27 -56.55
C PHE A 20 -8.28 6.01 -55.40
N ALA A 21 -7.85 5.43 -54.28
CA ALA A 21 -8.68 5.44 -53.08
C ALA A 21 -8.73 6.87 -52.56
N GLU A 22 -9.91 7.49 -52.54
CA GLU A 22 -10.10 8.77 -51.85
C GLU A 22 -9.52 8.61 -50.43
N PRO A 23 -8.66 9.52 -49.95
CA PRO A 23 -8.15 9.41 -48.60
C PRO A 23 -9.37 9.55 -47.68
N GLU A 24 -9.83 8.43 -47.10
CA GLU A 24 -10.85 8.44 -46.07
C GLU A 24 -10.37 9.43 -45.02
N ARG A 25 -10.96 10.62 -44.95
CA ARG A 25 -10.56 11.61 -43.94
C ARG A 25 -10.85 11.00 -42.58
N HIS A 26 -9.80 10.73 -41.82
CA HIS A 26 -9.92 10.08 -40.53
C HIS A 26 -10.70 11.02 -39.60
N GLN A 27 -11.82 10.56 -39.02
CA GLN A 27 -12.54 11.31 -37.98
C GLN A 27 -11.86 11.19 -36.61
N LEU A 28 -10.52 11.20 -36.57
CA LEU A 28 -9.78 11.16 -35.32
C LEU A 28 -9.61 12.58 -34.78
N ARG A 29 -10.17 12.85 -33.59
CA ARG A 29 -9.85 14.04 -32.80
C ARG A 29 -8.88 13.65 -31.70
N PHE A 30 -7.71 14.26 -31.71
CA PHE A 30 -6.74 14.13 -30.64
C PHE A 30 -6.99 15.24 -29.62
N LEU A 31 -6.98 14.88 -28.34
CA LEU A 31 -7.01 15.80 -27.23
C LEU A 31 -5.73 15.58 -26.43
N VAL A 32 -4.89 16.60 -26.33
CA VAL A 32 -3.65 16.55 -25.56
C VAL A 32 -3.81 17.52 -24.40
N ALA A 33 -3.69 17.01 -23.19
CA ALA A 33 -3.71 17.81 -21.98
C ALA A 33 -2.46 17.51 -21.15
N TRP A 34 -1.85 18.57 -20.63
CA TRP A 34 -0.82 18.43 -19.61
C TRP A 34 -1.48 18.16 -18.25
N ASN A 35 -0.99 17.18 -17.50
CA ASN A 35 -1.52 16.85 -16.19
C ASN A 35 -0.40 16.84 -15.14
N ASP A 36 -0.44 17.81 -14.22
CA ASP A 36 0.47 17.90 -13.08
C ASP A 36 0.13 16.89 -11.95
N THR A 37 -1.03 16.24 -12.01
CA THR A 37 -1.57 15.35 -10.95
C THR A 37 -2.31 14.15 -11.56
N GLU A 38 -1.63 13.01 -11.65
CA GLU A 38 -2.13 11.79 -12.32
C GLU A 38 -3.54 11.33 -11.88
N GLY A 39 -4.47 11.14 -12.85
CA GLY A 39 -5.81 10.58 -12.60
C GLY A 39 -6.69 10.36 -13.85
N ASN A 40 -6.59 9.14 -14.45
CA ASN A 40 -7.43 8.48 -15.49
C ASN A 40 -7.41 8.93 -16.98
N TRP A 41 -7.72 7.96 -17.86
CA TRP A 41 -7.21 7.65 -19.21
C TRP A 41 -7.29 8.69 -20.36
N ALA A 42 -6.10 9.00 -20.90
CA ALA A 42 -5.67 8.87 -22.29
C ALA A 42 -4.12 8.78 -22.25
N GLY A 43 -3.48 7.98 -23.11
CA GLY A 43 -2.06 7.57 -23.01
C GLY A 43 -1.09 8.60 -22.45
N LEU A 44 -0.62 8.37 -21.22
CA LEU A 44 0.47 9.14 -20.64
C LEU A 44 1.78 8.70 -21.30
N LEU A 45 2.22 9.44 -22.33
CA LEU A 45 3.55 9.28 -22.92
C LEU A 45 4.52 10.25 -22.26
N SER A 46 5.67 9.74 -21.80
CA SER A 46 6.78 10.60 -21.40
C SER A 46 7.33 11.36 -22.62
N ALA A 47 8.11 12.43 -22.40
CA ALA A 47 8.80 13.13 -23.48
C ALA A 47 9.66 12.18 -24.34
N ALA A 48 10.28 11.18 -23.72
CA ALA A 48 11.02 10.13 -24.41
C ALA A 48 10.09 9.19 -25.21
N GLY A 49 8.95 8.78 -24.65
CA GLY A 49 7.96 7.94 -25.33
C GLY A 49 7.38 8.62 -26.58
N LEU A 50 7.09 9.92 -26.48
CA LEU A 50 6.61 10.73 -27.60
C LEU A 50 7.66 10.87 -28.71
N ARG A 51 8.94 11.05 -28.38
CA ARG A 51 10.04 11.03 -29.36
C ARG A 51 10.20 9.66 -30.01
N GLY A 52 9.96 8.58 -29.26
CA GLY A 52 9.95 7.21 -29.78
C GLY A 52 8.86 6.99 -30.83
N ALA A 53 7.62 7.35 -30.50
CA ALA A 53 6.49 7.31 -31.43
C ALA A 53 6.74 8.20 -32.66
N HIS A 54 7.33 9.38 -32.49
CA HIS A 54 7.70 10.25 -33.60
C HIS A 54 8.67 9.59 -34.58
N ARG A 55 9.73 8.93 -34.11
CA ARG A 55 10.70 8.25 -34.99
C ARG A 55 10.02 7.17 -35.85
N GLN A 56 9.09 6.42 -35.26
CA GLN A 56 8.34 5.40 -35.98
C GLN A 56 7.42 6.02 -37.04
N LEU A 57 6.68 7.06 -36.69
CA LEU A 57 5.77 7.74 -37.62
C LEU A 57 6.52 8.48 -38.72
N ALA A 58 7.67 9.08 -38.42
CA ALA A 58 8.53 9.74 -39.40
C ALA A 58 9.16 8.74 -40.38
N ALA A 59 9.47 7.51 -39.93
CA ALA A 59 9.92 6.45 -40.83
C ALA A 59 8.82 6.01 -41.81
N LEU A 60 7.55 6.04 -41.40
CA LEU A 60 6.39 5.74 -42.25
C LEU A 60 6.02 6.92 -43.16
N TRP A 61 6.20 8.15 -42.69
CA TRP A 61 5.92 9.39 -43.43
C TRP A 61 7.04 10.42 -43.21
N PRO A 62 8.10 10.41 -44.06
CA PRO A 62 9.26 11.28 -43.92
C PRO A 62 8.98 12.79 -43.82
N PRO A 63 7.93 13.35 -44.45
CA PRO A 63 7.58 14.77 -44.26
C PRO A 63 7.30 15.15 -42.80
N LEU A 64 6.97 14.18 -41.95
CA LEU A 64 6.64 14.38 -40.53
C LEU A 64 7.86 14.77 -39.68
N GLU A 65 9.10 14.51 -40.12
CA GLU A 65 10.33 14.88 -39.42
C GLU A 65 10.39 16.37 -39.10
N ARG A 66 9.85 17.21 -40.00
CA ARG A 66 9.87 18.67 -39.85
C ARG A 66 8.71 19.22 -39.02
N CYS A 67 7.74 18.37 -38.71
CA CYS A 67 6.49 18.77 -38.06
C CYS A 67 6.48 18.50 -36.55
N PHE A 68 7.46 17.75 -36.02
CA PHE A 68 7.50 17.42 -34.60
C PHE A 68 7.78 18.67 -33.75
N PRO A 69 6.90 19.01 -32.80
CA PRO A 69 7.10 20.19 -31.97
C PRO A 69 8.31 19.99 -31.05
N ARG A 70 9.05 21.08 -30.85
CA ARG A 70 10.20 21.05 -29.95
C ARG A 70 9.72 20.94 -28.51
N LEU A 71 10.09 19.85 -27.85
CA LEU A 71 9.79 19.66 -26.43
C LEU A 71 10.65 20.61 -25.58
N PRO A 72 10.07 21.29 -24.56
CA PRO A 72 10.82 22.09 -23.61
C PRO A 72 11.94 21.26 -22.94
N PRO A 73 13.18 21.79 -22.84
CA PRO A 73 14.30 21.08 -22.23
C PRO A 73 14.07 20.76 -20.74
N GLU A 74 13.13 21.43 -20.09
CA GLU A 74 12.68 21.14 -18.73
C GLU A 74 11.98 19.77 -18.62
N LEU A 75 11.46 19.25 -19.74
CA LEU A 75 10.82 17.91 -19.81
C LEU A 75 11.83 16.77 -20.01
N ASP A 76 13.10 17.09 -20.35
CA ASP A 76 14.18 16.12 -20.51
C ASP A 76 14.91 15.82 -19.18
N ALA A 77 14.58 16.54 -18.10
CA ALA A 77 15.19 16.31 -16.80
C ALA A 77 14.68 15.00 -16.20
N ASP A 78 15.55 13.99 -16.12
CA ASP A 78 15.37 12.83 -15.25
C ASP A 78 14.81 13.30 -13.90
N SER A 79 13.56 12.95 -13.65
CA SER A 79 12.82 13.24 -12.42
C SER A 79 13.32 12.39 -11.25
N SER A 80 14.64 12.25 -11.12
CA SER A 80 15.29 11.41 -10.12
C SER A 80 15.52 12.17 -8.81
N TRP A 81 15.85 13.47 -8.84
CA TRP A 81 16.27 14.20 -7.62
C TRP A 81 15.22 15.12 -6.98
N ALA A 82 13.95 15.04 -7.35
CA ALA A 82 12.92 15.99 -6.89
C ALA A 82 11.65 15.37 -6.26
N TRP A 83 11.72 14.13 -5.75
CA TRP A 83 10.60 13.52 -5.00
C TRP A 83 10.93 13.21 -3.52
N GLY A 84 11.92 13.90 -2.96
CA GLY A 84 12.30 13.78 -1.55
C GLY A 84 12.38 15.14 -0.87
N LEU A 85 11.69 15.27 0.26
CA LEU A 85 11.63 16.42 1.18
C LEU A 85 10.48 17.43 0.94
N GLY A 86 9.72 17.65 2.00
CA GLY A 86 8.51 18.47 2.03
C GLY A 86 8.69 19.91 1.53
N LEU A 87 7.64 20.38 0.85
CA LEU A 87 7.45 21.66 0.15
C LEU A 87 7.63 22.96 0.96
N GLY A 88 8.30 22.95 2.11
CA GLY A 88 8.31 24.11 3.02
C GLY A 88 9.55 25.00 3.00
N LEU A 89 10.75 24.44 2.81
CA LEU A 89 11.99 25.16 3.16
C LEU A 89 12.97 25.40 2.00
N TRP A 90 12.88 24.65 0.91
CA TRP A 90 13.83 24.74 -0.21
C TRP A 90 13.46 25.78 -1.28
N THR A 91 12.22 26.25 -1.29
CA THR A 91 11.72 27.35 -2.16
C THR A 91 12.42 28.70 -1.92
N LEU A 92 13.13 28.85 -0.80
CA LEU A 92 13.87 30.07 -0.46
C LEU A 92 15.34 30.05 -0.91
N VAL A 93 15.93 28.88 -1.14
CA VAL A 93 17.37 28.74 -1.44
C VAL A 93 17.62 28.48 -2.92
N TRP A 94 16.74 27.72 -3.58
CA TRP A 94 16.77 27.50 -5.00
C TRP A 94 15.37 27.75 -5.53
N PRO A 95 15.13 28.81 -6.33
CA PRO A 95 13.85 28.94 -7.00
C PRO A 95 13.62 27.63 -7.74
N ALA A 96 12.50 26.95 -7.46
CA ALA A 96 12.03 25.89 -8.34
C ALA A 96 12.17 26.44 -9.76
N ARG A 97 12.90 25.75 -10.64
CA ARG A 97 12.85 26.09 -12.07
C ARG A 97 11.37 26.11 -12.38
N SER A 98 10.84 27.30 -12.65
CA SER A 98 9.47 27.46 -13.08
C SER A 98 9.32 26.50 -14.24
N GLY A 99 8.43 25.50 -14.07
CA GLY A 99 8.07 24.63 -15.17
C GLY A 99 7.65 25.49 -16.37
N PRO A 100 7.58 24.91 -17.57
CA PRO A 100 7.11 25.65 -18.72
C PRO A 100 5.79 26.33 -18.34
N GLY A 101 5.68 27.65 -18.54
CA GLY A 101 4.50 28.40 -18.09
C GLY A 101 3.23 27.80 -18.69
N GLU A 102 2.10 27.92 -17.99
CA GLU A 102 0.83 27.29 -18.39
C GLU A 102 0.44 27.59 -19.85
N ALA A 103 0.69 28.82 -20.31
CA ALA A 103 0.51 29.22 -21.72
C ALA A 103 1.42 28.47 -22.70
N ALA A 104 2.68 28.19 -22.33
CA ALA A 104 3.62 27.43 -23.15
C ALA A 104 3.24 25.94 -23.21
N LEU A 105 2.70 25.39 -22.12
CA LEU A 105 2.17 24.02 -22.10
C LEU A 105 0.91 23.88 -22.95
N GLN A 106 0.00 24.86 -22.89
CA GLN A 106 -1.19 24.90 -23.73
C GLN A 106 -0.83 24.99 -25.23
N GLU A 107 0.13 25.84 -25.58
CA GLU A 107 0.63 25.93 -26.95
C GLU A 107 1.28 24.61 -27.41
N LEU A 108 2.08 23.96 -26.56
CA LEU A 108 2.67 22.66 -26.86
C LEU A 108 1.59 21.58 -27.08
N CYS A 109 0.57 21.53 -26.23
CA CYS A 109 -0.55 20.60 -26.36
C CYS A 109 -1.26 20.80 -27.71
N TRP A 110 -1.55 22.05 -28.08
CA TRP A 110 -2.14 22.39 -29.36
C TRP A 110 -1.26 21.97 -30.55
N GLN A 111 0.06 22.20 -30.46
CA GLN A 111 1.00 21.78 -31.49
C GLN A 111 1.06 20.25 -31.64
N LEU A 112 0.96 19.51 -30.52
CA LEU A 112 0.93 18.06 -30.51
C LEU A 112 -0.37 17.51 -31.08
N GLU A 113 -1.53 18.09 -30.77
CA GLU A 113 -2.80 17.73 -31.39
C GLU A 113 -2.73 17.88 -32.92
N ARG A 114 -2.18 19.02 -33.38
CA ARG A 114 -2.00 19.29 -34.81
C ARG A 114 -1.02 18.31 -35.46
N TYR A 115 0.08 18.00 -34.79
CA TYR A 115 1.07 17.02 -35.24
C TYR A 115 0.45 15.63 -35.39
N LEU A 116 -0.33 15.18 -34.40
CA LEU A 116 -1.00 13.88 -34.44
C LEU A 116 -2.09 13.82 -35.52
N GLY A 117 -2.79 14.92 -35.77
CA GLY A 117 -3.68 15.05 -36.92
C GLY A 117 -2.95 14.86 -38.25
N GLN A 118 -1.81 15.55 -38.44
CA GLN A 118 -0.98 15.41 -39.65
C GLN A 118 -0.37 14.02 -39.79
N ALA A 119 0.03 13.41 -38.67
CA ALA A 119 0.53 12.04 -38.65
C ALA A 119 -0.58 11.05 -39.03
N ALA A 120 -1.83 11.30 -38.61
CA ALA A 120 -2.95 10.46 -38.97
C ALA A 120 -3.25 10.59 -40.47
N ASP A 121 -3.28 11.82 -41.00
CA ASP A 121 -3.49 12.08 -42.42
C ASP A 121 -2.41 11.44 -43.33
N GLY A 122 -1.16 11.37 -42.86
CA GLY A 122 -0.03 10.83 -43.61
C GLY A 122 0.20 9.32 -43.45
N CYS A 123 0.06 8.80 -42.22
CA CYS A 123 0.40 7.41 -41.88
C CYS A 123 -0.82 6.49 -41.74
N GLY A 124 -2.03 7.04 -41.66
CA GLY A 124 -3.21 6.28 -41.27
C GLY A 124 -3.49 6.35 -39.76
N GLY A 125 -4.76 6.49 -39.39
CA GLY A 125 -5.18 6.53 -37.99
C GLY A 125 -4.83 5.28 -37.18
N ALA A 126 -4.79 4.11 -37.83
CA ALA A 126 -4.35 2.85 -37.20
C ALA A 126 -2.85 2.88 -36.87
N ALA A 127 -2.00 3.33 -37.80
CA ALA A 127 -0.56 3.43 -37.56
C ALA A 127 -0.21 4.44 -36.46
N VAL A 128 -0.94 5.56 -36.37
CA VAL A 128 -0.78 6.52 -35.27
C VAL A 128 -1.17 5.90 -33.93
N ARG A 129 -2.29 5.18 -33.89
CA ARG A 129 -2.70 4.46 -32.68
C ARG A 129 -1.67 3.40 -32.30
N ASP A 130 -1.14 2.64 -33.24
CA ASP A 130 -0.18 1.58 -32.96
C ASP A 130 1.20 2.15 -32.56
N ALA A 131 1.58 3.32 -33.04
CA ALA A 131 2.81 4.01 -32.62
C ALA A 131 2.69 4.65 -31.22
N LEU A 132 1.49 5.16 -30.86
CA LEU A 132 1.22 5.74 -29.54
C LEU A 132 0.83 4.68 -28.49
N PHE A 133 0.24 3.57 -28.95
CA PHE A 133 -0.36 2.49 -28.16
C PHE A 133 -0.13 1.12 -28.84
N PRO A 134 1.11 0.65 -28.98
CA PRO A 134 1.39 -0.62 -29.64
C PRO A 134 0.68 -1.78 -28.91
N VAL A 135 -0.02 -2.64 -29.66
CA VAL A 135 -0.77 -3.79 -29.14
C VAL A 135 0.17 -4.78 -28.43
N GLU A 136 -0.32 -5.34 -27.32
CA GLU A 136 0.28 -6.42 -26.53
C GLU A 136 0.83 -7.54 -27.44
N GLY A 137 2.15 -7.59 -27.63
CA GLY A 137 2.76 -8.62 -28.47
C GLY A 137 4.27 -8.50 -28.71
N CYS A 138 4.85 -7.30 -28.66
CA CYS A 138 6.31 -7.12 -28.64
C CYS A 138 6.81 -6.98 -27.20
N ALA A 139 6.94 -8.13 -26.54
CA ALA A 139 7.51 -8.30 -25.22
C ALA A 139 9.02 -8.02 -25.22
N ALA A 140 9.42 -6.90 -24.61
CA ALA A 140 10.64 -6.84 -23.79
C ALA A 140 10.60 -5.66 -22.81
N ASP A 141 10.14 -4.46 -23.21
CA ASP A 141 10.45 -3.23 -22.45
C ASP A 141 9.27 -2.28 -22.16
N TYR A 142 8.01 -2.74 -22.20
CA TYR A 142 6.86 -1.93 -21.79
C TYR A 142 6.32 -2.41 -20.45
N GLU A 143 6.45 -1.58 -19.42
CA GLU A 143 5.79 -1.77 -18.15
C GLU A 143 4.49 -0.97 -18.11
N SER A 144 3.40 -1.59 -17.65
CA SER A 144 2.13 -0.88 -17.42
C SER A 144 2.33 0.26 -16.41
N PRO A 145 1.71 1.46 -16.57
CA PRO A 145 1.80 2.53 -15.56
C PRO A 145 1.43 2.05 -14.14
N ARG A 146 0.53 1.06 -14.04
CA ARG A 146 0.18 0.42 -12.77
C ARG A 146 1.34 -0.37 -12.18
N GLU A 147 2.00 -1.18 -13.00
CA GLU A 147 3.16 -1.98 -12.62
C GLU A 147 4.34 -1.08 -12.25
N PHE A 148 4.56 0.00 -13.02
CA PHE A 148 5.61 0.99 -12.75
C PHE A 148 5.39 1.66 -11.40
N ARG A 149 4.17 2.14 -11.14
CA ARG A 149 3.81 2.73 -9.84
C ARG A 149 3.93 1.72 -8.71
N GLU A 150 3.49 0.49 -8.92
CA GLU A 150 3.63 -0.58 -7.93
C GLU A 150 5.11 -0.85 -7.61
N ARG A 151 5.96 -0.95 -8.63
CA ARG A 151 7.41 -1.17 -8.47
C ARG A 151 8.07 0.02 -7.79
N ALA A 152 7.74 1.25 -8.17
CA ALA A 152 8.29 2.45 -7.56
C ALA A 152 7.89 2.59 -6.08
N LEU A 153 6.64 2.28 -5.72
CA LEU A 153 6.19 2.25 -4.32
C LEU A 153 6.83 1.09 -3.54
N ARG A 154 6.99 -0.07 -4.16
CA ARG A 154 7.69 -1.22 -3.59
C ARG A 154 9.16 -0.88 -3.30
N ALA A 155 9.86 -0.29 -4.27
CA ALA A 155 11.26 0.12 -4.14
C ALA A 155 11.44 1.12 -2.99
N ARG A 156 10.59 2.16 -2.91
CA ARG A 156 10.61 3.13 -1.80
C ARG A 156 10.41 2.46 -0.45
N ARG A 157 9.44 1.53 -0.34
CA ARG A 157 9.24 0.77 0.91
C ARG A 157 10.47 -0.05 1.28
N ASP A 158 11.10 -0.68 0.28
CA ASP A 158 12.28 -1.53 0.50
C ASP A 158 13.51 -0.70 0.89
N GLU A 159 13.65 0.49 0.32
CA GLU A 159 14.65 1.50 0.66
C GLU A 159 14.49 1.99 2.10
N GLU A 160 13.30 2.45 2.50
CA GLU A 160 13.06 2.87 3.90
C GLU A 160 13.22 1.71 4.89
N GLY A 161 12.81 0.50 4.48
CA GLY A 161 13.09 -0.70 5.25
C GLY A 161 14.59 -1.00 5.40
N ALA A 162 15.40 -0.72 4.37
CA ALA A 162 16.85 -0.86 4.41
C ALA A 162 17.49 0.23 5.28
N ARG A 163 17.02 1.47 5.19
CA ARG A 163 17.44 2.58 6.05
C ARG A 163 17.20 2.27 7.52
N LEU A 164 16.00 1.80 7.89
CA LEU A 164 15.72 1.37 9.27
C LEU A 164 16.68 0.27 9.75
N ARG A 165 16.99 -0.71 8.90
CA ARG A 165 17.98 -1.76 9.22
C ARG A 165 19.40 -1.20 9.37
N GLN A 166 19.76 -0.19 8.61
CA GLN A 166 21.06 0.48 8.73
C GLN A 166 21.18 1.27 10.05
N VAL A 167 20.13 1.99 10.45
CA VAL A 167 20.10 2.69 11.75
C VAL A 167 20.24 1.69 12.90
N LEU A 168 19.52 0.56 12.84
CA LEU A 168 19.64 -0.55 13.81
C LEU A 168 21.08 -1.08 13.97
N GLN A 169 21.86 -1.12 12.89
CA GLN A 169 23.28 -1.52 12.93
C GLN A 169 24.16 -0.46 13.62
N GLY A 170 23.72 0.81 13.64
CA GLY A 170 24.41 1.91 14.32
C GLY A 170 24.59 1.70 15.83
N HIS A 171 23.80 0.82 16.44
CA HIS A 171 23.85 0.52 17.88
C HIS A 171 25.22 -0.01 18.32
N GLU A 172 25.91 -0.74 17.45
CA GLU A 172 27.23 -1.32 17.75
C GLU A 172 28.28 -0.23 17.99
N LYS A 173 28.15 0.91 17.27
CA LYS A 173 29.06 2.05 17.34
C LYS A 173 28.75 3.00 18.49
N ALA A 174 27.54 2.93 19.05
CA ALA A 174 27.13 3.74 20.19
C ALA A 174 27.66 3.13 21.51
N HIS A 175 28.78 3.67 22.01
CA HIS A 175 29.42 3.19 23.25
C HIS A 175 28.92 3.89 24.53
N THR A 176 28.22 5.02 24.40
CA THR A 176 27.67 5.77 25.53
C THR A 176 26.14 5.74 25.50
N MET A 177 25.51 5.86 26.67
CA MET A 177 24.06 5.91 26.77
C MET A 177 23.50 7.12 26.00
N VAL A 178 24.20 8.25 25.99
CA VAL A 178 23.78 9.46 25.25
C VAL A 178 23.75 9.19 23.75
N ALA A 179 24.83 8.64 23.18
CA ALA A 179 24.89 8.30 21.75
C ALA A 179 23.82 7.25 21.38
N LEU A 180 23.58 6.27 22.26
CA LEU A 180 22.54 5.26 22.01
C LEU A 180 21.13 5.86 22.05
N MET A 181 20.88 6.85 22.91
CA MET A 181 19.60 7.56 22.96
C MET A 181 19.36 8.39 21.69
N GLU A 182 20.39 8.93 21.06
CA GLU A 182 20.32 9.59 19.74
C GLU A 182 19.95 8.58 18.65
N VAL A 183 20.65 7.44 18.59
CA VAL A 183 20.32 6.36 17.64
C VAL A 183 18.89 5.88 17.82
N TYR A 184 18.41 5.72 19.06
CA TYR A 184 17.03 5.36 19.35
C TYR A 184 15.98 6.38 18.87
N GLN A 185 16.33 7.68 18.81
CA GLN A 185 15.45 8.71 18.25
C GLN A 185 15.40 8.57 16.73
N GLU A 186 16.56 8.44 16.08
CA GLU A 186 16.66 8.19 14.64
C GLU A 186 15.92 6.91 14.23
N GLU A 187 15.99 5.85 15.04
CA GLU A 187 15.24 4.61 14.83
C GLU A 187 13.73 4.81 14.90
N ASP A 188 13.25 5.57 15.90
CA ASP A 188 11.82 5.85 16.06
C ASP A 188 11.30 6.65 14.85
N GLU A 189 12.08 7.60 14.34
CA GLU A 189 11.78 8.39 13.14
C GLU A 189 11.79 7.54 11.87
N ALA A 190 12.87 6.78 11.63
CA ALA A 190 12.99 5.88 10.48
C ALA A 190 11.85 4.83 10.47
N TYR A 191 11.41 4.34 11.64
CA TYR A 191 10.26 3.44 11.73
C TYR A 191 8.95 4.13 11.35
N GLN A 192 8.73 5.40 11.73
CA GLN A 192 7.52 6.15 11.30
C GLN A 192 7.51 6.36 9.79
N GLU A 193 8.65 6.70 9.20
CA GLU A 193 8.80 6.88 7.75
C GLU A 193 8.53 5.56 7.01
N PHE A 194 9.14 4.46 7.47
CA PHE A 194 8.86 3.12 6.95
C PHE A 194 7.36 2.77 7.00
N VAL A 195 6.70 2.98 8.14
CA VAL A 195 5.26 2.72 8.28
C VAL A 195 4.44 3.58 7.32
N THR A 196 4.83 4.85 7.11
CA THR A 196 4.16 5.76 6.19
C THR A 196 4.25 5.26 4.75
N VAL A 197 5.45 4.93 4.28
CA VAL A 197 5.67 4.41 2.92
C VAL A 197 5.03 3.04 2.72
N ALA A 198 5.12 2.15 3.71
CA ALA A 198 4.40 0.88 3.69
C ALA A 198 2.89 1.09 3.60
N THR A 199 2.33 2.02 4.37
CA THR A 199 0.90 2.35 4.33
C THR A 199 0.49 2.81 2.94
N MET A 200 1.25 3.71 2.31
CA MET A 200 0.97 4.18 0.94
C MET A 200 0.97 3.03 -0.07
N PHE A 201 2.01 2.17 -0.03
CA PHE A 201 2.12 1.02 -0.92
C PHE A 201 0.95 0.04 -0.76
N PHE A 202 0.63 -0.35 0.48
CA PHE A 202 -0.45 -1.31 0.72
C PHE A 202 -1.83 -0.71 0.47
N GLN A 203 -2.06 0.59 0.70
CA GLN A 203 -3.29 1.27 0.30
C GLN A 203 -3.47 1.25 -1.22
N TYR A 204 -2.40 1.52 -1.98
CA TYR A 204 -2.43 1.41 -3.45
C TYR A 204 -2.78 0.00 -3.92
N LEU A 205 -2.17 -1.03 -3.33
CA LEU A 205 -2.50 -2.43 -3.66
C LEU A 205 -3.94 -2.82 -3.32
N LEU A 206 -4.50 -2.28 -2.23
CA LEU A 206 -5.86 -2.60 -1.79
C LEU A 206 -6.92 -2.00 -2.71
N GLN A 207 -6.66 -0.86 -3.34
CA GLN A 207 -7.68 -0.05 -4.00
C GLN A 207 -8.45 -0.81 -5.09
N PRO A 208 -7.82 -1.50 -6.06
CA PRO A 208 -8.55 -2.21 -7.12
C PRO A 208 -9.51 -3.27 -6.57
N PHE A 209 -9.15 -3.93 -5.46
CA PHE A 209 -10.00 -4.95 -4.85
C PHE A 209 -11.15 -4.34 -4.04
N ARG A 210 -10.96 -3.16 -3.44
CA ARG A 210 -12.04 -2.43 -2.79
C ARG A 210 -13.08 -2.01 -3.82
N ASP A 211 -12.61 -1.44 -4.93
CA ASP A 211 -13.45 -1.02 -6.05
C ASP A 211 -14.21 -2.21 -6.64
N MET A 212 -13.52 -3.34 -6.89
CA MET A 212 -14.17 -4.55 -7.41
C MET A 212 -15.22 -5.13 -6.46
N ARG A 213 -14.97 -5.12 -5.15
CA ARG A 213 -15.95 -5.57 -4.15
C ARG A 213 -17.20 -4.69 -4.15
N GLU A 214 -17.02 -3.37 -4.22
CA GLU A 214 -18.11 -2.41 -4.24
C GLU A 214 -18.92 -2.51 -5.54
N LEU A 215 -18.24 -2.50 -6.69
CA LEU A 215 -18.87 -2.69 -8.00
C LEU A 215 -19.67 -3.99 -8.06
N ALA A 216 -19.06 -5.12 -7.67
CA ALA A 216 -19.71 -6.41 -7.74
C ALA A 216 -20.93 -6.51 -6.82
N THR A 217 -20.87 -5.89 -5.63
CA THR A 217 -22.01 -5.83 -4.71
C THR A 217 -23.14 -4.99 -5.31
N SER A 218 -22.83 -3.83 -5.88
CA SER A 218 -23.81 -2.95 -6.53
C SER A 218 -24.47 -3.61 -7.74
N CYS A 219 -23.69 -4.24 -8.63
CA CYS A 219 -24.22 -4.98 -9.79
C CYS A 219 -25.15 -6.12 -9.35
N LYS A 220 -24.74 -6.90 -8.33
CA LYS A 220 -25.58 -7.97 -7.78
C LYS A 220 -26.90 -7.43 -7.22
N LEU A 221 -26.85 -6.33 -6.46
CA LEU A 221 -28.05 -5.72 -5.89
C LEU A 221 -29.02 -5.23 -6.98
N ALA A 222 -28.50 -4.61 -8.04
CA ALA A 222 -29.31 -4.19 -9.18
C ALA A 222 -30.01 -5.38 -9.86
N ILE A 223 -29.30 -6.50 -10.04
CA ILE A 223 -29.87 -7.74 -10.59
C ILE A 223 -30.95 -8.30 -9.67
N LEU A 224 -30.70 -8.38 -8.35
CA LEU A 224 -31.68 -8.88 -7.39
C LEU A 224 -32.94 -8.03 -7.36
N LYS A 225 -32.81 -6.72 -7.51
CA LYS A 225 -33.93 -5.79 -7.61
C LYS A 225 -34.76 -6.04 -8.88
N SER A 226 -34.10 -6.19 -10.04
CA SER A 226 -34.78 -6.53 -11.30
C SER A 226 -35.50 -7.89 -11.22
N LEU A 227 -34.91 -8.88 -10.52
CA LEU A 227 -35.55 -10.17 -10.30
C LEU A 227 -36.80 -10.12 -9.41
N ASP A 228 -36.95 -9.08 -8.58
CA ASP A 228 -38.07 -8.90 -7.65
C ASP A 228 -39.16 -7.99 -8.23
N GLU A 229 -38.76 -6.94 -8.96
CA GLU A 229 -39.66 -5.88 -9.44
C GLU A 229 -40.15 -6.05 -10.88
N ASP A 230 -39.37 -6.71 -11.75
CA ASP A 230 -39.68 -6.80 -13.18
C ASP A 230 -40.41 -8.12 -13.54
N ASP A 231 -41.40 -8.04 -14.44
CA ASP A 231 -42.07 -9.21 -15.01
C ASP A 231 -41.17 -9.89 -16.06
N LEU A 232 -40.27 -10.75 -15.59
CA LEU A 232 -39.25 -11.39 -16.43
C LEU A 232 -39.63 -12.82 -16.86
N GLY A 233 -39.32 -13.17 -18.11
CA GLY A 233 -39.46 -14.54 -18.60
C GLY A 233 -38.46 -15.52 -17.96
N PRO A 234 -38.76 -16.82 -17.90
CA PRO A 234 -37.97 -17.82 -17.17
C PRO A 234 -36.52 -17.94 -17.67
N LYS A 235 -36.28 -17.77 -18.97
CA LYS A 235 -34.92 -17.76 -19.55
C LYS A 235 -34.09 -16.56 -19.05
N ARG A 236 -34.73 -15.39 -18.91
CA ARG A 236 -34.06 -14.17 -18.43
C ARG A 236 -33.78 -14.26 -16.93
N ILE A 237 -34.72 -14.79 -16.15
CA ILE A 237 -34.54 -15.07 -14.72
C ILE A 237 -33.32 -15.98 -14.52
N ALA A 238 -33.23 -17.11 -15.23
CA ALA A 238 -32.09 -18.03 -15.11
C ALA A 238 -30.76 -17.37 -15.49
N ALA A 239 -30.75 -16.52 -16.54
CA ALA A 239 -29.55 -15.78 -16.94
C ALA A 239 -29.10 -14.77 -15.88
N LEU A 240 -30.02 -13.98 -15.32
CA LEU A 240 -29.75 -13.02 -14.26
C LEU A 240 -29.29 -13.69 -12.97
N GLN A 241 -29.89 -14.83 -12.61
CA GLN A 241 -29.43 -15.62 -11.45
C GLN A 241 -27.98 -16.09 -11.63
N LYS A 242 -27.60 -16.54 -12.83
CA LYS A 242 -26.21 -16.91 -13.15
C LYS A 242 -25.28 -15.71 -13.08
N GLU A 243 -25.71 -14.56 -13.58
CA GLU A 243 -24.93 -13.31 -13.52
C GLU A 243 -24.73 -12.84 -12.07
N ALA A 244 -25.77 -12.90 -11.23
CA ALA A 244 -25.67 -12.57 -9.81
C ALA A 244 -24.71 -13.49 -9.04
N GLN A 245 -24.65 -14.77 -9.41
CA GLN A 245 -23.67 -15.73 -8.87
C GLN A 245 -22.24 -15.35 -9.27
N GLU A 246 -22.02 -14.96 -10.52
CA GLU A 246 -20.72 -14.51 -11.02
C GLU A 246 -20.25 -13.22 -10.33
N TRP A 247 -21.14 -12.25 -10.14
CA TRP A 247 -20.82 -11.06 -9.34
C TRP A 247 -20.52 -11.40 -7.88
N THR A 248 -21.22 -12.38 -7.30
CA THR A 248 -20.89 -12.87 -5.94
C THR A 248 -19.48 -13.44 -5.89
N ARG A 249 -19.09 -14.28 -6.86
CA ARG A 249 -17.74 -14.85 -6.96
C ARG A 249 -16.66 -13.76 -7.04
N ARG A 250 -16.86 -12.74 -7.89
CA ARG A 250 -15.92 -11.62 -8.04
C ARG A 250 -15.76 -10.82 -6.75
N ALA A 251 -16.84 -10.58 -6.02
CA ALA A 251 -16.79 -9.90 -4.71
C ALA A 251 -16.02 -10.73 -3.67
N GLU A 252 -16.24 -12.05 -3.64
CA GLU A 252 -15.53 -12.97 -2.74
C GLU A 252 -14.03 -13.01 -3.03
N GLU A 253 -13.63 -13.12 -4.30
CA GLU A 253 -12.22 -13.10 -4.72
C GLU A 253 -11.53 -11.78 -4.34
N ALA A 254 -12.21 -10.65 -4.52
CA ALA A 254 -11.70 -9.35 -4.10
C ALA A 254 -11.53 -9.28 -2.57
N VAL A 255 -12.45 -9.83 -1.78
CA VAL A 255 -12.33 -9.91 -0.32
C VAL A 255 -11.14 -10.75 0.11
N VAL A 256 -10.88 -11.89 -0.55
CA VAL A 256 -9.70 -12.73 -0.29
C VAL A 256 -8.42 -11.95 -0.55
N SER A 257 -8.31 -11.26 -1.69
CA SER A 257 -7.14 -10.44 -1.99
C SER A 257 -6.93 -9.31 -0.97
N ILE A 258 -8.00 -8.62 -0.55
CA ILE A 258 -7.93 -7.60 0.51
C ILE A 258 -7.35 -8.19 1.79
N GLN A 259 -7.82 -9.37 2.21
CA GLN A 259 -7.37 -10.02 3.43
C GLN A 259 -5.88 -10.40 3.34
N HIS A 260 -5.44 -11.00 2.22
CA HIS A 260 -4.04 -11.36 2.00
C HIS A 260 -3.11 -10.14 2.02
N ILE A 261 -3.48 -9.06 1.32
CA ILE A 261 -2.70 -7.81 1.31
C ILE A 261 -2.62 -7.20 2.72
N THR A 262 -3.72 -7.27 3.49
CA THR A 262 -3.76 -6.80 4.88
C THR A 262 -2.84 -7.61 5.79
N VAL A 263 -2.78 -8.94 5.63
CA VAL A 263 -1.83 -9.79 6.37
C VAL A 263 -0.40 -9.36 6.08
N ASN A 264 -0.05 -9.19 4.80
CA ASN A 264 1.32 -8.80 4.39
C ASN A 264 1.73 -7.45 5.00
N TYR A 265 0.84 -6.45 5.05
CA TYR A 265 1.11 -5.18 5.72
C TYR A 265 1.51 -5.39 7.19
N PHE A 266 0.71 -6.15 7.94
CA PHE A 266 0.99 -6.39 9.35
C PHE A 266 2.21 -7.30 9.58
N GLU A 267 2.54 -8.20 8.65
CA GLU A 267 3.77 -8.98 8.74
C GLU A 267 5.01 -8.09 8.66
N GLU A 268 5.03 -7.14 7.72
CA GLU A 268 6.16 -6.23 7.56
C GLU A 268 6.33 -5.28 8.76
N THR A 269 5.25 -4.69 9.27
CA THR A 269 5.34 -3.79 10.43
C THR A 269 5.71 -4.53 11.72
N VAL A 270 5.16 -5.72 11.95
CA VAL A 270 5.52 -6.58 13.09
C VAL A 270 6.98 -7.01 13.02
N LYS A 271 7.47 -7.36 11.81
CA LYS A 271 8.87 -7.74 11.60
C LYS A 271 9.83 -6.59 11.93
N ALA A 272 9.53 -5.37 11.48
CA ALA A 272 10.32 -4.18 11.81
C ALA A 272 10.34 -3.91 13.33
N LEU A 273 9.18 -3.88 13.99
CA LEU A 273 9.08 -3.69 15.45
C LEU A 273 9.78 -4.78 16.25
N ALA A 274 9.69 -6.04 15.80
CA ALA A 274 10.36 -7.15 16.45
C ALA A 274 11.89 -7.02 16.34
N GLY A 275 12.38 -6.54 15.19
CA GLY A 275 13.80 -6.19 15.01
C GLY A 275 14.27 -5.15 16.02
N MET A 276 13.53 -4.03 16.13
CA MET A 276 13.85 -2.95 17.08
C MET A 276 13.82 -3.42 18.52
N GLN A 277 12.78 -4.16 18.94
CA GLN A 277 12.71 -4.70 20.30
C GLN A 277 13.89 -5.63 20.59
N LYS A 278 14.21 -6.54 19.65
CA LYS A 278 15.29 -7.51 19.82
C LYS A 278 16.65 -6.82 19.95
N GLN A 279 16.88 -5.75 19.20
CA GLN A 279 18.12 -4.97 19.30
C GLN A 279 18.21 -4.29 20.67
N MET A 280 17.12 -3.63 21.08
CA MET A 280 17.06 -2.95 22.37
C MET A 280 17.20 -3.91 23.58
N GLU A 281 16.73 -5.15 23.47
CA GLU A 281 16.97 -6.20 24.49
C GLU A 281 18.42 -6.69 24.54
N GLN A 282 19.19 -6.54 23.45
CA GLN A 282 20.63 -6.78 23.46
C GLN A 282 21.38 -5.61 24.09
N ASP A 283 20.95 -4.39 23.80
CA ASP A 283 21.53 -3.19 24.39
C ASP A 283 21.34 -3.14 25.91
N GLU A 284 20.20 -3.61 26.42
CA GLU A 284 19.97 -3.75 27.87
C GLU A 284 21.09 -4.53 28.58
N LYS A 285 21.71 -5.50 27.89
CA LYS A 285 22.80 -6.30 28.46
C LYS A 285 24.16 -5.58 28.42
N ARG A 286 24.31 -4.58 27.54
CA ARG A 286 25.56 -3.81 27.35
C ARG A 286 25.72 -2.71 28.39
N PHE A 287 24.62 -2.24 28.97
CA PHE A 287 24.62 -1.09 29.89
C PHE A 287 24.21 -1.50 31.30
N GLY A 288 24.81 -0.86 32.31
CA GLY A 288 24.43 -1.06 33.71
C GLY A 288 23.01 -0.55 34.02
N GLN A 289 22.37 -1.10 35.05
CA GLN A 289 20.97 -0.83 35.39
C GLN A 289 20.65 0.66 35.57
N ALA A 290 21.56 1.43 36.17
CA ALA A 290 21.39 2.87 36.35
C ALA A 290 21.38 3.65 35.03
N ALA A 291 22.28 3.31 34.09
CA ALA A 291 22.31 3.94 32.77
C ALA A 291 21.10 3.52 31.93
N TRP A 292 20.71 2.24 32.01
CA TRP A 292 19.59 1.68 31.26
C TRP A 292 18.22 2.22 31.69
N ALA A 293 18.10 2.75 32.91
CA ALA A 293 16.86 3.33 33.41
C ALA A 293 16.30 4.41 32.46
N THR A 294 17.17 5.15 31.77
CA THR A 294 16.79 6.18 30.77
C THR A 294 16.14 5.58 29.52
N ALA A 295 16.58 4.40 29.07
CA ALA A 295 16.08 3.71 27.87
C ALA A 295 14.84 2.83 28.14
N THR A 296 14.64 2.42 29.40
CA THR A 296 13.54 1.54 29.82
C THR A 296 12.14 1.99 29.34
N PRO A 297 11.76 3.28 29.41
CA PRO A 297 10.46 3.75 28.93
C PRO A 297 10.23 3.48 27.44
N ARG A 298 11.28 3.60 26.61
CA ARG A 298 11.20 3.32 25.17
C ARG A 298 11.06 1.82 24.91
N LEU A 299 11.81 0.97 25.59
CA LEU A 299 11.67 -0.49 25.44
C LEU A 299 10.22 -0.95 25.74
N GLU A 300 9.61 -0.37 26.76
CA GLU A 300 8.23 -0.69 27.14
C GLU A 300 7.19 -0.13 26.15
N LYS A 301 7.46 1.03 25.56
CA LYS A 301 6.68 1.57 24.44
C LYS A 301 6.75 0.61 23.25
N LEU A 302 7.94 0.16 22.85
CA LEU A 302 8.14 -0.81 21.76
C LEU A 302 7.41 -2.13 22.03
N LYS A 303 7.57 -2.72 23.22
CA LYS A 303 6.84 -3.95 23.64
C LYS A 303 5.32 -3.79 23.52
N LEU A 304 4.79 -2.62 23.89
CA LEU A 304 3.35 -2.33 23.76
C LEU A 304 2.93 -2.18 22.29
N MET A 305 3.72 -1.49 21.47
CA MET A 305 3.45 -1.33 20.03
C MET A 305 3.50 -2.68 19.31
N LEU A 306 4.55 -3.48 19.54
CA LEU A 306 4.64 -4.82 18.97
C LEU A 306 3.45 -5.70 19.37
N ALA A 307 3.05 -5.68 20.64
CA ALA A 307 1.88 -6.44 21.09
C ALA A 307 0.56 -5.96 20.45
N ARG A 308 0.45 -4.69 20.05
CA ARG A 308 -0.71 -4.16 19.32
C ARG A 308 -0.70 -4.62 17.87
N GLU A 309 0.41 -4.44 17.16
CA GLU A 309 0.52 -4.83 15.75
C GLU A 309 0.42 -6.35 15.57
N THR A 310 1.07 -7.12 16.44
CA THR A 310 0.96 -8.60 16.41
C THR A 310 -0.48 -9.04 16.63
N LEU A 311 -1.26 -8.33 17.45
CA LEU A 311 -2.67 -8.65 17.62
C LEU A 311 -3.47 -8.45 16.33
N GLN A 312 -3.20 -7.38 15.58
CA GLN A 312 -3.86 -7.15 14.30
C GLN A 312 -3.45 -8.19 13.26
N LEU A 313 -2.16 -8.56 13.23
CA LEU A 313 -1.68 -9.67 12.40
C LEU A 313 -2.41 -10.98 12.70
N MET A 314 -2.56 -11.35 13.98
CA MET A 314 -3.27 -12.57 14.35
C MET A 314 -4.74 -12.52 13.90
N ARG A 315 -5.42 -11.39 14.08
CA ARG A 315 -6.82 -11.20 13.62
C ARG A 315 -6.95 -11.33 12.11
N ALA A 316 -6.04 -10.70 11.36
CA ALA A 316 -6.03 -10.79 9.91
C ALA A 316 -5.80 -12.23 9.43
N LYS A 317 -4.85 -12.96 10.04
CA LYS A 317 -4.60 -14.38 9.74
C LYS A 317 -5.78 -15.28 10.08
N GLU A 318 -6.43 -15.06 11.23
CA GLU A 318 -7.64 -15.80 11.60
C GLU A 318 -8.78 -15.56 10.62
N LEU A 319 -8.96 -14.34 10.12
CA LEU A 319 -9.96 -14.03 9.10
C LEU A 319 -9.72 -14.82 7.80
N CYS A 320 -8.48 -14.86 7.30
CA CYS A 320 -8.11 -15.67 6.12
C CYS A 320 -8.42 -17.16 6.33
N LEU A 321 -8.00 -17.72 7.47
CA LEU A 321 -8.21 -19.15 7.76
C LEU A 321 -9.70 -19.49 7.92
N ASN A 322 -10.48 -18.63 8.58
CA ASN A 322 -11.92 -18.82 8.74
C ASN A 322 -12.64 -18.75 7.40
N HIS A 323 -12.24 -17.83 6.52
CA HIS A 323 -12.78 -17.74 5.17
C HIS A 323 -12.47 -19.03 4.37
N ARG A 324 -11.21 -19.48 4.37
CA ARG A 324 -10.82 -20.74 3.71
C ARG A 324 -11.57 -21.96 4.26
N ARG A 325 -11.77 -22.02 5.58
CA ARG A 325 -12.57 -23.07 6.21
C ARG A 325 -14.02 -23.05 5.73
N ALA A 326 -14.64 -21.87 5.69
CA ALA A 326 -16.01 -21.70 5.20
C ALA A 326 -16.14 -22.08 3.72
N GLU A 327 -15.14 -21.75 2.91
CA GLU A 327 -15.06 -22.12 1.49
C GLU A 327 -15.06 -23.65 1.32
N ILE A 328 -14.20 -24.37 2.03
CA ILE A 328 -14.12 -25.84 1.95
C ILE A 328 -15.42 -26.48 2.45
N GLN A 329 -15.97 -25.98 3.57
CA GLN A 329 -17.24 -26.47 4.10
C GLN A 329 -18.40 -26.24 3.12
N GLY A 330 -18.45 -25.08 2.45
CA GLY A 330 -19.41 -24.78 1.39
C GLY A 330 -19.29 -25.75 0.22
N LYS A 331 -18.07 -26.00 -0.27
CA LYS A 331 -17.80 -26.97 -1.36
C LYS A 331 -18.21 -28.39 -0.98
N VAL A 332 -17.98 -28.81 0.27
CA VAL A 332 -18.42 -30.13 0.76
C VAL A 332 -19.95 -30.21 0.80
N ARG A 333 -20.64 -29.19 1.32
CA ARG A 333 -22.11 -29.15 1.36
C ARG A 333 -22.74 -29.16 -0.03
N GLN A 334 -22.20 -28.37 -0.97
CA GLN A 334 -22.67 -28.36 -2.36
C GLN A 334 -22.51 -29.73 -3.03
N ARG A 335 -21.38 -30.42 -2.81
CA ARG A 335 -21.17 -31.77 -3.34
C ARG A 335 -22.13 -32.78 -2.74
N LYS A 336 -22.32 -32.76 -1.42
CA LYS A 336 -23.33 -33.61 -0.76
C LYS A 336 -24.71 -33.40 -1.38
N MET A 337 -25.13 -32.15 -1.59
CA MET A 337 -26.41 -31.83 -2.23
C MET A 337 -26.53 -32.35 -3.67
N LYS A 338 -25.43 -32.35 -4.44
CA LYS A 338 -25.40 -32.93 -5.79
C LYS A 338 -25.49 -34.45 -5.78
N VAL A 339 -24.82 -35.10 -4.82
CA VAL A 339 -24.90 -36.55 -4.60
C VAL A 339 -26.31 -36.96 -4.20
N TYR A 340 -26.93 -36.28 -3.22
CA TYR A 340 -28.32 -36.57 -2.84
C TYR A 340 -29.33 -36.39 -3.98
N LYS A 341 -29.12 -35.42 -4.89
CA LYS A 341 -29.95 -35.24 -6.09
C LYS A 341 -29.67 -36.27 -7.20
N GLN A 342 -28.49 -36.90 -7.21
CA GLN A 342 -28.14 -38.00 -8.11
C GLN A 342 -28.66 -39.33 -7.56
N ASP A 343 -28.56 -39.56 -6.25
CA ASP A 343 -29.06 -40.75 -5.55
C ASP A 343 -30.61 -40.81 -5.50
N GLU A 344 -31.29 -39.68 -5.69
CA GLU A 344 -32.75 -39.63 -5.88
C GLU A 344 -33.19 -40.17 -7.26
N VAL A 345 -32.24 -40.43 -8.18
CA VAL A 345 -32.45 -41.08 -9.47
C VAL A 345 -31.74 -42.43 -9.48
N VAL A 346 -32.34 -43.45 -8.86
CA VAL A 346 -31.86 -44.84 -8.97
C VAL A 346 -33.00 -45.74 -9.46
N TYR A 347 -32.91 -46.15 -10.73
CA TYR A 347 -33.47 -47.41 -11.21
C TYR A 347 -32.39 -48.49 -11.01
N TYR A 348 -32.70 -49.53 -10.24
CA TYR A 348 -31.76 -50.62 -9.95
C TYR A 348 -31.53 -51.50 -11.18
N ASP A 349 -30.26 -51.69 -11.57
CA ASP A 349 -29.78 -52.86 -12.33
C ASP A 349 -28.62 -53.51 -11.53
N PRO A 350 -28.67 -54.81 -11.15
CA PRO A 350 -27.85 -55.40 -10.08
C PRO A 350 -26.38 -55.73 -10.41
N CYS A 351 -25.78 -55.15 -11.44
CA CYS A 351 -24.41 -55.48 -11.84
C CYS A 351 -23.48 -54.25 -11.77
N GLU A 352 -23.06 -53.88 -10.55
CA GLU A 352 -21.94 -52.94 -10.39
C GLU A 352 -20.64 -53.62 -10.79
N SER A 353 -19.97 -53.06 -11.80
CA SER A 353 -18.67 -53.53 -12.26
C SER A 353 -17.55 -53.16 -11.27
N PRO A 354 -16.44 -53.93 -11.17
CA PRO A 354 -15.31 -53.62 -10.28
C PRO A 354 -14.71 -52.22 -10.48
N GLU A 355 -14.89 -51.63 -11.65
CA GLU A 355 -14.46 -50.28 -12.02
C GLU A 355 -15.33 -49.19 -11.36
N GLU A 356 -16.64 -49.43 -11.21
CA GLU A 356 -17.58 -48.50 -10.57
C GLU A 356 -17.38 -48.45 -9.04
N LEU A 357 -17.08 -49.60 -8.42
CA LEU A 357 -16.75 -49.66 -6.99
C LEU A 357 -15.47 -48.84 -6.66
N LYS A 358 -14.48 -48.85 -7.55
CA LYS A 358 -13.24 -48.05 -7.41
C LYS A 358 -13.50 -46.55 -7.60
N ALA A 359 -14.46 -46.18 -8.44
CA ALA A 359 -14.86 -44.78 -8.62
C ALA A 359 -15.51 -44.21 -7.35
N VAL A 360 -16.31 -45.03 -6.64
CA VAL A 360 -16.90 -44.66 -5.33
C VAL A 360 -15.82 -44.50 -4.26
N ASP A 361 -14.84 -45.40 -4.20
CA ASP A 361 -13.73 -45.35 -3.24
C ASP A 361 -12.86 -44.09 -3.44
N HIS A 362 -12.63 -43.68 -4.70
CA HIS A 362 -11.96 -42.42 -5.02
C HIS A 362 -12.78 -41.19 -4.58
N VAL A 363 -14.11 -41.22 -4.68
CA VAL A 363 -14.99 -40.13 -4.21
C VAL A 363 -15.00 -40.04 -2.68
N LEU A 364 -14.98 -41.17 -1.99
CA LEU A 364 -14.89 -41.23 -0.52
C LEU A 364 -13.51 -40.73 -0.03
N GLY A 365 -12.41 -41.14 -0.67
CA GLY A 365 -11.07 -40.66 -0.35
C GLY A 365 -10.92 -39.13 -0.48
N LEU A 366 -11.49 -38.53 -1.53
CA LEU A 366 -11.51 -37.06 -1.70
C LEU A 366 -12.38 -36.32 -0.66
N GLN A 367 -13.36 -36.99 -0.03
CA GLN A 367 -14.14 -36.41 1.06
C GLN A 367 -13.36 -36.45 2.38
N ASP A 368 -12.63 -37.53 2.63
CA ASP A 368 -11.77 -37.66 3.80
C ASP A 368 -10.61 -36.66 3.78
N ASP A 369 -9.97 -36.44 2.64
CA ASP A 369 -8.90 -35.43 2.49
C ASP A 369 -9.37 -34.02 2.85
N LYS A 370 -10.58 -33.64 2.42
CA LYS A 370 -11.15 -32.31 2.74
C LYS A 370 -11.58 -32.19 4.19
N SER A 371 -12.06 -33.29 4.77
CA SER A 371 -12.37 -33.38 6.19
C SER A 371 -11.10 -33.18 7.04
N LEU A 372 -9.98 -33.76 6.61
CA LEU A 372 -8.66 -33.57 7.21
C LEU A 372 -8.17 -32.11 7.06
N GLU A 373 -8.31 -31.50 5.88
CA GLU A 373 -7.94 -30.09 5.66
C GLU A 373 -8.72 -29.15 6.60
N VAL A 374 -10.03 -29.36 6.76
CA VAL A 374 -10.87 -28.57 7.68
C VAL A 374 -10.46 -28.75 9.14
N LYS A 375 -10.10 -29.97 9.56
CA LYS A 375 -9.60 -30.26 10.91
C LYS A 375 -8.26 -29.55 11.17
N GLU A 376 -7.34 -29.60 10.21
CA GLU A 376 -6.04 -28.93 10.31
C GLU A 376 -6.18 -27.39 10.34
N LEU A 377 -7.05 -26.82 9.50
CA LEU A 377 -7.37 -25.39 9.55
C LEU A 377 -7.98 -24.99 10.90
N SER A 378 -8.87 -25.83 11.46
CA SER A 378 -9.47 -25.59 12.78
C SER A 378 -8.44 -25.63 13.90
N ARG A 379 -7.49 -26.57 13.85
CA ARG A 379 -6.34 -26.64 14.78
C ARG A 379 -5.49 -25.37 14.68
N ARG A 380 -5.19 -24.91 13.47
CA ARG A 380 -4.43 -23.67 13.23
C ARG A 380 -5.16 -22.43 13.75
N CYS A 381 -6.48 -22.32 13.52
CA CYS A 381 -7.30 -21.25 14.11
C CYS A 381 -7.22 -21.26 15.63
N GLN A 382 -7.40 -22.41 16.28
CA GLN A 382 -7.32 -22.53 17.74
C GLN A 382 -5.94 -22.14 18.29
N GLN A 383 -4.87 -22.48 17.58
CA GLN A 383 -3.51 -22.05 17.93
C GLN A 383 -3.34 -20.53 17.83
N LEU A 384 -3.84 -19.90 16.77
CA LEU A 384 -3.82 -18.45 16.62
C LEU A 384 -4.67 -17.77 17.68
N GLU A 385 -5.86 -18.30 18.00
CA GLU A 385 -6.72 -17.77 19.05
C GLU A 385 -6.06 -17.83 20.43
N SER A 386 -5.37 -18.94 20.74
CA SER A 386 -4.58 -19.08 21.97
C SER A 386 -3.39 -18.09 22.01
N LYS A 387 -2.67 -17.93 20.89
CA LYS A 387 -1.60 -16.91 20.76
C LYS A 387 -2.17 -15.50 20.94
N ARG A 388 -3.29 -15.19 20.29
CA ARG A 388 -4.03 -13.94 20.39
C ARG A 388 -4.47 -13.66 21.83
N GLY A 389 -4.97 -14.66 22.54
CA GLY A 389 -5.33 -14.58 23.96
C GLY A 389 -4.13 -14.19 24.84
N ARG A 390 -2.98 -14.85 24.65
CA ARG A 390 -1.72 -14.52 25.33
C ARG A 390 -1.25 -13.09 25.03
N ILE A 391 -1.29 -12.68 23.76
CA ILE A 391 -0.91 -11.32 23.33
C ILE A 391 -1.86 -10.27 23.92
N CYS A 392 -3.18 -10.54 23.94
CA CYS A 392 -4.18 -9.67 24.57
C CYS A 392 -3.88 -9.46 26.06
N ALA A 393 -3.60 -10.55 26.79
CA ALA A 393 -3.24 -10.49 28.20
C ALA A 393 -1.94 -9.69 28.42
N ARG A 394 -0.90 -9.94 27.60
CA ARG A 394 0.36 -9.20 27.66
C ARG A 394 0.17 -7.71 27.38
N ARG A 395 -0.59 -7.35 26.36
CA ARG A 395 -0.93 -5.96 26.01
C ARG A 395 -1.68 -5.26 27.14
N ALA A 396 -2.66 -5.95 27.75
CA ALA A 396 -3.40 -5.42 28.89
C ALA A 396 -2.49 -5.18 30.11
N TYR A 397 -1.60 -6.13 30.41
CA TYR A 397 -0.59 -6.00 31.45
C TYR A 397 0.30 -4.77 31.21
N LEU A 398 0.89 -4.63 30.03
CA LEU A 398 1.77 -3.50 29.68
C LEU A 398 1.04 -2.16 29.78
N ARG A 399 -0.19 -2.08 29.27
CA ARG A 399 -1.04 -0.88 29.37
C ARG A 399 -1.30 -0.50 30.83
N ASN A 400 -1.67 -1.47 31.66
CA ASN A 400 -1.99 -1.24 33.06
C ASN A 400 -0.73 -0.84 33.85
N ARG A 401 0.42 -1.44 33.53
CA ARG A 401 1.71 -1.07 34.12
C ARG A 401 2.04 0.39 33.81
N LYS A 402 1.99 0.80 32.53
CA LYS A 402 2.19 2.19 32.10
C LYS A 402 1.26 3.18 32.83
N LYS A 403 -0.01 2.82 33.03
CA LYS A 403 -0.96 3.64 33.79
C LYS A 403 -0.57 3.79 35.26
N ARG A 404 -0.14 2.70 35.91
CA ARG A 404 0.32 2.74 37.31
C ARG A 404 1.58 3.58 37.47
N ASP A 405 2.53 3.44 36.55
CA ASP A 405 3.80 4.16 36.59
C ASP A 405 3.56 5.68 36.42
N LYS A 406 2.69 6.06 35.46
CA LYS A 406 2.24 7.45 35.30
C LYS A 406 1.58 8.02 36.56
N LYS A 407 0.71 7.24 37.22
CA LYS A 407 0.07 7.66 38.47
C LYS A 407 1.09 7.88 39.59
N LYS A 408 2.08 6.98 39.73
CA LYS A 408 3.16 7.13 40.71
C LYS A 408 3.99 8.38 40.45
N GLU A 409 4.29 8.68 39.19
CA GLU A 409 5.02 9.88 38.79
C GLU A 409 4.24 11.17 39.13
N GLU A 410 2.92 11.18 38.85
CA GLU A 410 2.04 12.30 39.22
C GLU A 410 1.95 12.49 40.75
N GLU A 411 1.86 11.40 41.52
CA GLU A 411 1.88 11.43 42.98
C GLU A 411 3.22 11.96 43.52
N GLN A 412 4.34 11.58 42.90
CA GLN A 412 5.67 12.05 43.26
C GLN A 412 5.81 13.56 43.00
N LYS A 413 5.43 14.03 41.81
CA LYS A 413 5.39 15.46 41.45
C LYS A 413 4.53 16.27 42.42
N LYS A 414 3.38 15.72 42.83
CA LYS A 414 2.53 16.34 43.84
C LYS A 414 3.23 16.45 45.20
N LYS A 415 3.92 15.40 45.65
CA LYS A 415 4.69 15.43 46.91
C LYS A 415 5.84 16.44 46.85
N GLU A 416 6.57 16.49 45.74
CA GLU A 416 7.65 17.46 45.51
C GLU A 416 7.12 18.89 45.53
N TRP A 417 6.01 19.15 44.84
CA TRP A 417 5.34 20.45 44.86
C TRP A 417 4.90 20.85 46.27
N ILE A 418 4.27 19.94 47.03
CA ILE A 418 3.90 20.19 48.44
C ILE A 418 5.15 20.51 49.27
N ASN A 419 6.23 19.77 49.08
CA ASN A 419 7.48 20.00 49.82
C ASN A 419 8.10 21.36 49.49
N GLN A 420 8.13 21.74 48.21
CA GLN A 420 8.58 23.07 47.79
C GLN A 420 7.75 24.18 48.43
N GLU A 421 6.43 24.03 48.46
CA GLU A 421 5.54 25.05 49.04
C GLU A 421 5.69 25.14 50.58
N ARG A 422 5.93 24.00 51.25
CA ARG A 422 6.32 23.97 52.67
C ARG A 422 7.64 24.70 52.90
N GLN A 423 8.65 24.48 52.06
CA GLN A 423 9.94 25.17 52.18
C GLN A 423 9.81 26.68 52.01
N LYS A 424 9.05 27.14 51.01
CA LYS A 424 8.76 28.58 50.85
C LYS A 424 8.05 29.16 52.06
N THR A 425 7.08 28.43 52.62
CA THR A 425 6.37 28.85 53.83
C THR A 425 7.32 28.97 55.02
N LEU A 426 8.20 27.98 55.23
CA LEU A 426 9.21 28.02 56.27
C LEU A 426 10.21 29.17 56.08
N GLN A 427 10.61 29.47 54.85
CA GLN A 427 11.46 30.64 54.54
C GLN A 427 10.77 31.95 54.90
N ARG A 428 9.49 32.12 54.54
CA ARG A 428 8.68 33.30 54.93
C ARG A 428 8.59 33.45 56.44
N LEU A 429 8.35 32.36 57.17
CA LEU A 429 8.29 32.38 58.63
C LEU A 429 9.63 32.72 59.29
N ARG A 430 10.75 32.22 58.74
CA ARG A 430 12.10 32.58 59.21
C ARG A 430 12.38 34.07 58.99
N ALA A 431 12.13 34.58 57.79
CA ALA A 431 12.31 35.99 57.47
C ALA A 431 11.45 36.90 58.37
N PHE A 432 10.18 36.53 58.62
CA PHE A 432 9.33 37.27 59.55
C PHE A 432 9.90 37.27 60.98
N LYS A 433 10.44 36.14 61.44
CA LYS A 433 11.02 36.02 62.77
C LYS A 433 12.31 36.85 62.92
N GLU A 434 13.15 36.88 61.89
CA GLU A 434 14.36 37.73 61.84
C GLU A 434 13.99 39.22 61.89
N LEU A 435 13.03 39.67 61.07
CA LEU A 435 12.51 41.04 61.10
C LEU A 435 11.97 41.41 62.49
N SER A 436 11.18 40.52 63.10
CA SER A 436 10.63 40.78 64.44
C SER A 436 11.72 40.85 65.52
N ALA A 437 12.82 40.11 65.37
CA ALA A 437 13.94 40.16 66.31
C ALA A 437 14.77 41.43 66.12
N GLU A 438 14.97 41.87 64.88
CA GLU A 438 15.62 43.14 64.55
C GLU A 438 14.81 44.33 65.05
N ASP A 439 13.48 44.31 64.89
CA ASP A 439 12.58 45.34 65.40
C ASP A 439 12.64 45.42 66.93
N ILE A 440 12.61 44.29 67.64
CA ILE A 440 12.74 44.24 69.11
C ILE A 440 14.09 44.80 69.55
N ASP A 441 15.19 44.40 68.90
CA ASP A 441 16.53 44.88 69.23
C ASP A 441 16.69 46.38 68.92
N GLN A 442 16.00 46.90 67.90
CA GLN A 442 15.94 48.32 67.62
C GLN A 442 15.16 49.09 68.71
N TRP A 443 14.04 48.56 69.17
CA TRP A 443 13.27 49.12 70.28
C TRP A 443 14.05 49.11 71.60
N ASP A 444 14.73 48.01 71.93
CA ASP A 444 15.58 47.92 73.12
C ASP A 444 16.73 48.95 73.06
N ARG A 445 17.34 49.14 71.89
CA ARG A 445 18.35 50.19 71.71
C ARG A 445 17.78 51.60 71.88
N VAL A 446 16.55 51.86 71.46
CA VAL A 446 15.89 53.16 71.66
C VAL A 446 15.58 53.39 73.14
N ILE A 447 15.06 52.39 73.85
CA ILE A 447 14.78 52.45 75.29
C ILE A 447 16.06 52.76 76.08
N VAL A 448 17.15 52.05 75.79
CA VAL A 448 18.46 52.28 76.45
C VAL A 448 19.01 53.69 76.15
N ARG A 449 18.74 54.23 74.95
CA ARG A 449 19.27 55.53 74.52
C ARG A 449 18.44 56.72 75.03
N GLU A 450 17.13 56.55 75.19
CA GLU A 450 16.23 57.60 75.68
C GLU A 450 16.00 57.54 77.21
N GLY A 451 16.50 56.51 77.90
CA GLY A 451 16.50 56.46 79.36
C GLY A 451 15.10 56.39 79.97
N ILE A 452 14.23 55.57 79.35
CA ILE A 452 12.90 55.23 79.89
C ILE A 452 13.02 54.04 80.84
#